data_AF-A0A3B6MNQ5-F1
#
_entry.id   AF-A0A3B6MNQ5-F1
#
_cell.length_a   1.000
_cell.length_b   1.000
_cell.length_c   1.000
_cell.angle_alpha   90.00
_cell.angle_beta   90.00
_cell.angle_gamma   90.00
#
_symmetry.space_group_name_H-M   'P 1'
#
loop_
_entity.id
_entity.type
_entity.pdbx_description
1 polymer ?
#
loop_
_entity_poly.entity_id
_entity_poly.type
_entity_poly.pdbx_seq_one_letter_code
_entity_poly.pdbx_strand_id
1 'polypeptide(L)'
;MGSSSKVVRPEEVLESLKNDGTVDALRMKIIAQLKADEDMKKNTMMMVEQSKVLKTPGAEKKTKRELFDALRQELETPVLEKASKAVWELILDNGGLGKEITETVEKVFCRLSGIDVMPPPASTSGAPQEKQTNMAVEEGQKDMEMDASEPSSSSRKRPFSDISVKGAGAIPNGGATYQHDDHEDGN
;
A
#
# COMPACT_ATOMS: atom_id res chain seq x y z
N MET A 1 -37.95 14.74 19.27
CA MET A 1 -37.31 15.93 18.68
C MET A 1 -36.77 15.52 17.33
N GLY A 2 -37.34 16.03 16.24
CA GLY A 2 -36.92 15.66 14.90
C GLY A 2 -35.63 16.40 14.55
N SER A 3 -34.54 15.66 14.35
CA SER A 3 -33.29 16.20 13.85
C SER A 3 -33.57 16.87 12.50
N SER A 4 -33.40 18.19 12.44
CA SER A 4 -33.43 18.93 11.18
C SER A 4 -32.34 18.35 10.28
N SER A 5 -32.72 17.80 9.12
CA SER A 5 -31.77 17.30 8.14
C SER A 5 -30.86 18.46 7.73
N LYS A 6 -29.61 18.42 8.20
CA LYS A 6 -28.60 19.40 7.82
C LYS A 6 -28.23 19.10 6.38
N VAL A 7 -28.33 20.10 5.50
CA VAL A 7 -27.81 19.98 4.14
C VAL A 7 -26.29 19.85 4.23
N VAL A 8 -25.78 18.65 3.98
CA VAL A 8 -24.34 18.37 3.94
C VAL A 8 -23.80 18.74 2.57
N ARG A 9 -22.75 19.57 2.56
CA ARG A 9 -22.06 19.96 1.33
C ARG A 9 -20.92 19.01 0.98
N PRO A 10 -20.57 18.83 -0.31
CA PRO A 10 -19.41 18.03 -0.72
C PRO A 10 -18.10 18.47 -0.04
N GLU A 11 -17.93 19.78 0.16
CA GLU A 11 -16.75 20.32 0.83
C GLU A 11 -16.64 19.86 2.29
N GLU A 12 -17.76 19.72 3.00
CA GLU A 12 -17.78 19.24 4.39
C GLU A 12 -17.37 17.77 4.47
N VAL A 13 -17.81 16.96 3.50
CA VAL A 13 -17.42 15.54 3.40
C VAL A 13 -15.92 15.42 3.12
N LEU A 14 -15.42 16.18 2.13
CA LEU A 14 -14.01 16.17 1.76
C LEU A 14 -13.11 16.65 2.91
N GLU A 15 -13.52 17.71 3.61
CA GLU A 15 -12.77 18.24 4.75
C GLU A 15 -12.75 17.23 5.91
N SER A 16 -13.85 16.54 6.19
CA SER A 16 -13.86 15.44 7.17
C SER A 16 -12.88 14.33 6.79
N LEU A 17 -12.88 13.87 5.53
CA LEU A 17 -12.03 12.79 5.04
C LEU A 17 -10.53 13.15 5.05
N LYS A 18 -10.21 14.43 4.84
CA LYS A 18 -8.84 14.94 4.94
C LYS A 18 -8.38 14.98 6.40
N ASN A 19 -9.24 15.47 7.28
CA ASN A 19 -8.89 15.69 8.69
C ASN A 19 -8.80 14.40 9.51
N ASP A 20 -9.52 13.34 9.13
CA ASP A 20 -9.43 12.03 9.80
C ASP A 20 -8.38 11.08 9.18
N GLY A 21 -7.63 11.56 8.18
CA GLY A 21 -6.55 10.81 7.53
C GLY A 21 -7.03 9.74 6.53
N THR A 22 -8.34 9.64 6.27
CA THR A 22 -8.92 8.68 5.33
C THR A 22 -8.41 8.89 3.90
N VAL A 23 -8.26 10.14 3.45
CA VAL A 23 -7.69 10.44 2.12
C VAL A 23 -6.28 9.87 1.98
N ASP A 24 -5.44 10.03 3.00
CA ASP A 24 -4.08 9.50 2.99
C ASP A 24 -4.08 7.97 3.05
N ALA A 25 -4.96 7.36 3.84
CA ALA A 25 -5.10 5.90 3.87
C ALA A 25 -5.48 5.33 2.50
N LEU A 26 -6.46 5.96 1.82
CA LEU A 26 -6.85 5.58 0.46
C LEU A 26 -5.71 5.79 -0.54
N ARG A 27 -5.00 6.92 -0.46
CA ARG A 27 -3.80 7.18 -1.28
C ARG A 27 -2.73 6.10 -1.07
N MET A 28 -2.49 5.68 0.17
CA MET A 28 -1.52 4.62 0.47
C MET A 28 -1.97 3.27 -0.10
N LYS A 29 -3.27 2.94 -0.09
CA LYS A 29 -3.81 1.75 -0.75
C LYS A 29 -3.62 1.79 -2.26
N ILE A 30 -3.91 2.91 -2.91
CA ILE A 30 -3.68 3.12 -4.36
C ILE A 30 -2.20 2.88 -4.70
N ILE A 31 -1.29 3.51 -3.94
CA ILE A 31 0.16 3.35 -4.13
C ILE A 31 0.57 1.88 -3.94
N ALA A 32 0.04 1.20 -2.92
CA ALA A 32 0.36 -0.20 -2.66
C ALA A 32 -0.08 -1.11 -3.81
N GLN A 33 -1.29 -0.92 -4.34
CA GLN A 33 -1.77 -1.70 -5.49
C GLN A 33 -0.96 -1.41 -6.75
N LEU A 34 -0.68 -0.14 -7.06
CA LEU A 34 0.13 0.22 -8.22
C LEU A 34 1.57 -0.34 -8.14
N LYS A 35 2.15 -0.39 -6.93
CA LYS A 35 3.47 -1.02 -6.72
C LYS A 35 3.43 -2.54 -6.82
N ALA A 36 2.27 -3.16 -6.59
CA ALA A 36 2.08 -4.60 -6.70
C ALA A 36 1.67 -5.04 -8.12
N ASP A 37 1.26 -4.11 -8.98
CA ASP A 37 0.86 -4.36 -10.36
C ASP A 37 2.03 -4.91 -11.19
N GLU A 38 1.94 -6.19 -11.54
CA GLU A 38 2.93 -6.91 -12.33
C GLU A 38 2.94 -6.46 -13.80
N ASP A 39 1.81 -6.02 -14.35
CA ASP A 39 1.75 -5.53 -15.73
C ASP A 39 2.49 -4.19 -15.84
N MET A 40 2.36 -3.32 -14.84
CA MET A 40 3.15 -2.09 -14.77
C MET A 40 4.65 -2.36 -14.60
N LYS A 41 5.04 -3.32 -13.77
CA LYS A 41 6.46 -3.73 -13.64
C LYS A 41 7.00 -4.29 -14.94
N LYS A 42 6.28 -5.22 -15.57
CA LYS A 42 6.65 -5.82 -16.85
C LYS A 42 6.75 -4.76 -17.94
N ASN A 43 5.83 -3.81 -17.96
CA ASN A 43 5.88 -2.73 -18.93
C ASN A 43 7.10 -1.83 -18.74
N THR A 44 7.42 -1.47 -17.50
CA THR A 44 8.61 -0.68 -17.17
C THR A 44 9.89 -1.42 -17.56
N MET A 45 9.96 -2.72 -17.30
CA MET A 45 11.09 -3.56 -17.73
C MET A 45 11.26 -3.53 -19.25
N MET A 46 10.18 -3.74 -20.01
CA MET A 46 10.22 -3.67 -21.47
C MET A 46 10.67 -2.29 -21.98
N MET A 47 10.25 -1.20 -21.34
CA MET A 47 10.72 0.15 -21.68
C MET A 47 12.22 0.31 -21.44
N VAL A 48 12.75 -0.22 -20.33
CA VAL A 48 14.19 -0.23 -20.04
C VAL A 48 14.94 -1.06 -21.08
N GLU A 49 14.49 -2.27 -21.41
CA GLU A 49 15.10 -3.11 -22.45
C GLU A 49 15.09 -2.44 -23.83
N GLN A 50 14.08 -1.62 -24.11
CA GLN A 50 13.94 -0.89 -25.36
C GLN A 50 14.65 0.47 -25.39
N SER A 51 15.21 0.91 -24.26
CA SER A 51 15.83 2.22 -24.09
C SER A 51 16.88 2.53 -25.17
N LYS A 52 16.82 3.76 -25.69
CA LYS A 52 17.84 4.32 -26.57
C LYS A 52 19.13 4.55 -25.80
N VAL A 53 19.05 5.03 -24.56
CA VAL A 53 20.21 5.26 -23.69
C VAL A 53 21.04 3.99 -23.54
N LEU A 54 20.39 2.84 -23.29
CA LEU A 54 21.10 1.56 -23.14
C LEU A 54 21.60 0.98 -24.47
N LYS A 55 20.88 1.21 -25.57
CA LYS A 55 21.24 0.70 -26.91
C LYS A 55 22.27 1.56 -27.66
N THR A 56 22.61 2.73 -27.12
CA THR A 56 23.57 3.65 -27.76
C THR A 56 25.00 3.11 -27.62
N PRO A 57 25.79 3.04 -28.70
CA PRO A 57 27.19 2.65 -28.62
C PRO A 57 27.97 3.54 -27.64
N GLY A 58 28.79 2.94 -26.76
CA GLY A 58 29.51 3.68 -25.74
C GLY A 58 28.74 3.84 -24.42
N ALA A 59 27.49 3.36 -24.32
CA ALA A 59 26.76 3.29 -23.06
C ALA A 59 27.53 2.48 -21.99
N GLU A 60 28.28 1.46 -22.41
CA GLU A 60 29.14 0.63 -21.56
C GLU A 60 30.31 1.40 -20.93
N LYS A 61 30.65 2.59 -21.44
CA LYS A 61 31.72 3.45 -20.93
C LYS A 61 31.22 4.51 -19.95
N LYS A 62 29.91 4.69 -19.83
CA LYS A 62 29.30 5.63 -18.89
C LYS A 62 29.35 5.09 -17.47
N THR A 63 29.43 5.98 -16.50
CA THR A 63 29.27 5.60 -15.10
C THR A 63 27.83 5.15 -14.83
N LYS A 64 27.65 4.34 -13.77
CA LYS A 64 26.31 3.93 -13.32
C LYS A 64 25.39 5.14 -13.12
N ARG A 65 25.90 6.23 -12.53
CA ARG A 65 25.11 7.44 -12.28
C ARG A 65 24.61 8.06 -13.57
N GLU A 66 25.51 8.32 -14.52
CA GLU A 66 25.15 8.91 -15.81
C GLU A 66 24.16 8.03 -16.58
N LEU A 67 24.29 6.70 -16.49
CA LEU A 67 23.35 5.78 -17.12
C LEU A 67 21.96 5.85 -16.49
N PHE A 68 21.87 5.83 -15.16
CA PHE A 68 20.59 5.95 -14.44
C PHE A 68 19.93 7.31 -14.66
N ASP A 69 20.70 8.41 -14.63
CA ASP A 69 20.17 9.76 -14.86
C ASP A 69 19.63 9.90 -16.28
N ALA A 70 20.38 9.43 -17.28
CA ALA A 70 19.94 9.46 -18.67
C ALA A 70 18.72 8.54 -18.91
N LEU A 71 18.72 7.34 -18.31
CA LEU A 71 17.59 6.40 -18.41
C LEU A 71 16.34 6.98 -17.74
N ARG A 72 16.49 7.62 -16.58
CA ARG A 72 15.39 8.34 -15.92
C ARG A 72 14.86 9.46 -16.81
N GLN A 73 15.73 10.28 -17.38
CA GLN A 73 15.32 11.35 -18.29
C GLN A 73 14.54 10.83 -19.50
N GLU A 74 14.92 9.66 -20.03
CA GLU A 74 14.21 9.02 -21.15
C GLU A 74 12.85 8.43 -20.73
N LEU A 75 12.79 7.75 -19.57
CA LEU A 75 11.67 6.87 -19.21
C LEU A 75 10.69 7.46 -18.19
N GLU A 76 11.04 8.53 -17.46
CA GLU A 76 10.20 9.07 -16.39
C GLU A 76 8.83 9.48 -16.91
N THR A 77 8.77 10.30 -17.96
CA THR A 77 7.49 10.73 -18.55
C THR A 77 6.61 9.56 -19.02
N PRO A 78 7.06 8.65 -19.91
CA PRO A 78 6.19 7.57 -20.40
C PRO A 78 5.76 6.58 -19.30
N VAL A 79 6.62 6.33 -18.30
CA VAL A 79 6.25 5.48 -17.15
C VAL A 79 5.21 6.18 -16.27
N LEU A 80 5.41 7.47 -15.97
CA LEU A 80 4.47 8.26 -15.17
C LEU A 80 3.11 8.43 -15.87
N GLU A 81 3.09 8.58 -17.19
CA GLU A 81 1.84 8.63 -17.97
C GLU A 81 1.04 7.33 -17.84
N LYS A 82 1.70 6.17 -17.91
CA LYS A 82 1.04 4.87 -17.73
C LYS A 82 0.57 4.67 -16.30
N ALA A 83 1.41 5.01 -15.32
CA ALA A 83 1.04 4.97 -13.92
C ALA A 83 -0.17 5.87 -13.62
N SER A 84 -0.21 7.08 -14.18
CA SER A 84 -1.34 8.01 -14.04
C SER A 84 -2.64 7.41 -14.57
N LYS A 85 -2.61 6.80 -15.75
CA LYS A 85 -3.77 6.09 -16.32
C LYS A 85 -4.22 4.94 -15.41
N ALA A 86 -3.29 4.08 -14.98
CA ALA A 86 -3.60 2.95 -14.10
C ALA A 86 -4.23 3.40 -12.77
N VAL A 87 -3.76 4.51 -12.19
CA VAL A 87 -4.35 5.10 -10.98
C VAL A 87 -5.79 5.56 -11.24
N TRP A 88 -6.06 6.22 -12.36
CA TRP A 88 -7.43 6.63 -12.69
C TRP A 88 -8.37 5.44 -12.89
N GLU A 89 -7.93 4.40 -13.59
CA GLU A 89 -8.71 3.15 -13.71
C GLU A 89 -9.00 2.55 -12.33
N LEU A 90 -8.03 2.56 -11.42
CA LEU A 90 -8.22 2.02 -10.07
C LEU A 90 -9.21 2.85 -9.23
N ILE A 91 -9.20 4.18 -9.38
CA ILE A 91 -10.12 5.08 -8.68
C ILE A 91 -11.54 4.97 -9.24
N LEU A 92 -11.69 4.74 -10.55
CA LEU A 92 -12.98 4.66 -11.23
C LEU A 92 -13.58 3.25 -11.25
N ASP A 93 -12.82 2.24 -10.82
CA ASP A 93 -13.29 0.86 -10.76
C ASP A 93 -14.45 0.67 -9.76
N ASN A 94 -15.54 0.07 -10.23
CA ASN A 94 -16.75 -0.18 -9.43
C ASN A 94 -16.67 -1.48 -8.60
N GLY A 95 -15.64 -2.31 -8.79
CA GLY A 95 -15.52 -3.61 -8.12
C GLY A 95 -14.54 -3.64 -6.94
N GLY A 96 -13.49 -2.83 -6.98
CA GLY A 96 -12.35 -2.85 -6.07
C GLY A 96 -12.18 -1.54 -5.32
N LEU A 97 -11.06 -0.85 -5.52
CA LEU A 97 -10.70 0.30 -4.69
C LEU A 97 -11.60 1.51 -4.96
N GLY A 98 -12.05 1.74 -6.18
CA GLY A 98 -13.03 2.79 -6.49
C GLY A 98 -14.39 2.59 -5.79
N LYS A 99 -14.83 1.34 -5.62
CA LYS A 99 -15.97 0.99 -4.77
C LYS A 99 -15.71 1.36 -3.31
N GLU A 100 -14.55 0.99 -2.77
CA GLU A 100 -14.17 1.32 -1.40
C GLU A 100 -14.15 2.85 -1.16
N ILE A 101 -13.63 3.62 -2.12
CA ILE A 101 -13.66 5.09 -2.10
C ILE A 101 -15.11 5.58 -2.03
N THR A 102 -15.98 5.05 -2.90
CA THR A 102 -17.39 5.44 -2.98
C THR A 102 -18.12 5.17 -1.67
N GLU A 103 -17.99 3.95 -1.12
CA GLU A 103 -18.59 3.54 0.16
C GLU A 103 -18.07 4.39 1.32
N THR A 104 -16.79 4.74 1.31
CA THR A 104 -16.17 5.56 2.34
C THR A 104 -16.73 6.99 2.32
N VAL A 105 -16.84 7.59 1.14
CA VAL A 105 -17.45 8.92 0.95
C VAL A 105 -18.91 8.90 1.39
N GLU A 106 -19.68 7.90 0.96
CA GLU A 106 -21.09 7.74 1.32
C GLU A 106 -21.27 7.56 2.84
N LYS A 107 -20.42 6.76 3.49
CA LYS A 107 -20.45 6.57 4.95
C LYS A 107 -20.21 7.88 5.70
N VAL A 108 -19.27 8.71 5.26
CA VAL A 108 -19.02 10.02 5.86
C VAL A 108 -20.20 10.96 5.60
N PHE A 109 -20.74 10.98 4.39
CA PHE A 109 -21.92 11.77 4.06
C PHE A 109 -23.13 11.42 4.94
N CYS A 110 -23.44 10.13 5.09
CA CYS A 110 -24.53 9.64 5.94
C CYS A 110 -24.34 10.05 7.40
N ARG A 111 -23.13 9.89 7.94
CA ARG A 111 -22.75 10.32 9.28
C ARG A 111 -22.97 11.83 9.49
N LEU A 112 -22.52 12.66 8.55
CA LEU A 112 -22.68 14.12 8.62
C LEU A 112 -24.14 14.56 8.44
N SER A 113 -24.93 13.79 7.69
CA SER A 113 -26.35 14.06 7.44
C SER A 113 -27.25 13.64 8.62
N GLY A 114 -26.69 12.97 9.63
CA GLY A 114 -27.47 12.37 10.71
C GLY A 114 -28.26 11.12 10.29
N ILE A 115 -27.96 10.58 9.11
CA ILE A 115 -28.43 9.27 8.64
C ILE A 115 -27.44 8.25 9.19
N ASP A 116 -27.36 8.12 10.51
CA ASP A 116 -26.62 7.00 11.09
C ASP A 116 -27.48 5.76 10.85
N VAL A 117 -27.00 4.86 10.00
CA VAL A 117 -27.65 3.56 9.76
C VAL A 117 -27.48 2.76 11.05
N MET A 118 -28.40 2.98 11.99
CA MET A 118 -28.53 2.19 13.21
C MET A 118 -28.57 0.71 12.80
N PRO A 119 -27.63 -0.14 13.25
CA PRO A 119 -27.77 -1.57 13.03
C PRO A 119 -29.08 -2.02 13.66
N PRO A 120 -29.83 -2.95 13.03
CA PRO A 120 -31.11 -3.41 13.58
C PRO A 120 -30.89 -3.83 15.03
N PRO A 121 -31.77 -3.42 15.98
CA PRO A 121 -31.60 -3.75 17.38
C PRO A 121 -31.50 -5.27 17.49
N ALA A 122 -30.45 -5.75 18.15
CA ALA A 122 -30.36 -7.15 18.53
C ALA A 122 -31.61 -7.48 19.34
N SER A 123 -32.51 -8.29 18.77
CA SER A 123 -33.69 -8.78 19.45
C SER A 123 -33.26 -9.49 20.73
N THR A 124 -33.41 -8.81 21.86
CA THR A 124 -33.41 -9.44 23.18
C THR A 124 -34.75 -10.16 23.31
N SER A 125 -34.79 -11.44 22.93
CA SER A 125 -35.85 -12.34 23.38
C SER A 125 -35.17 -13.57 23.97
N GLY A 126 -35.34 -13.73 25.27
CA GLY A 126 -34.58 -14.66 26.10
C GLY A 126 -34.85 -16.14 25.83
N ALA A 127 -33.91 -16.95 26.32
CA ALA A 127 -34.21 -18.32 26.72
C ALA A 127 -35.16 -18.29 27.94
N PRO A 128 -36.00 -19.32 28.17
CA PRO A 128 -35.49 -20.54 28.83
C PRO A 128 -36.13 -21.90 28.45
N GLN A 129 -35.30 -22.94 28.64
CA GLN A 129 -35.56 -24.32 29.12
C GLN A 129 -36.11 -25.46 28.22
N GLU A 130 -35.21 -26.44 28.02
CA GLU A 130 -35.28 -27.89 28.36
C GLU A 130 -36.62 -28.65 28.24
N LYS A 131 -36.62 -29.71 27.41
CA LYS A 131 -36.86 -31.08 27.92
C LYS A 131 -36.39 -32.18 26.96
N GLN A 132 -35.72 -33.16 27.56
CA GLN A 132 -35.17 -34.40 27.01
C GLN A 132 -36.27 -35.38 26.53
N THR A 133 -35.94 -36.18 25.52
CA THR A 133 -36.35 -37.59 25.45
C THR A 133 -35.32 -38.40 24.67
N ASN A 134 -34.69 -39.34 25.38
CA ASN A 134 -33.78 -40.36 24.86
C ASN A 134 -34.59 -41.51 24.27
N MET A 135 -34.11 -42.13 23.18
CA MET A 135 -34.12 -43.59 23.03
C MET A 135 -32.89 -44.03 22.22
N ALA A 136 -32.15 -44.96 22.81
CA ALA A 136 -30.97 -45.64 22.30
C ALA A 136 -31.34 -46.79 21.37
N VAL A 137 -30.46 -47.14 20.42
CA VAL A 137 -30.06 -48.53 20.09
C VAL A 137 -28.64 -48.54 19.47
N GLU A 138 -27.79 -49.36 20.08
CA GLU A 138 -26.57 -50.11 19.65
C GLU A 138 -25.81 -49.76 18.36
N GLU A 139 -24.50 -49.53 18.43
CA GLU A 139 -23.36 -50.46 18.63
C GLU A 139 -22.85 -51.06 17.30
N GLY A 140 -21.56 -50.85 17.03
CA GLY A 140 -20.88 -51.33 15.84
C GLY A 140 -19.46 -50.79 15.75
N GLN A 141 -18.56 -51.32 16.59
CA GLN A 141 -17.11 -51.23 16.42
C GLN A 141 -16.69 -51.74 15.05
N LYS A 142 -15.78 -51.01 14.36
CA LYS A 142 -14.68 -51.61 13.59
C LYS A 142 -13.48 -50.68 13.59
N ASP A 143 -12.43 -51.16 14.23
CA ASP A 143 -11.08 -50.64 14.18
C ASP A 143 -10.47 -51.02 12.82
N MET A 144 -9.77 -50.09 12.16
CA MET A 144 -8.72 -50.46 11.22
C MET A 144 -7.65 -49.37 11.10
N GLU A 145 -6.46 -49.83 11.45
CA GLU A 145 -5.12 -49.26 11.44
C GLU A 145 -4.73 -48.63 10.10
N MET A 146 -4.00 -47.50 10.13
CA MET A 146 -3.13 -47.10 9.02
C MET A 146 -1.91 -46.35 9.59
N ASP A 147 -0.76 -46.95 9.31
CA ASP A 147 0.59 -46.61 9.73
C ASP A 147 1.21 -45.44 8.92
N ALA A 148 2.17 -44.79 9.59
CA ALA A 148 3.31 -43.98 9.14
C ALA A 148 3.24 -43.06 7.90
N SER A 149 3.60 -41.78 8.12
CA SER A 149 4.90 -41.20 7.71
C SER A 149 5.06 -39.76 8.22
N GLU A 150 6.23 -39.46 8.82
CA GLU A 150 6.65 -38.14 9.32
C GLU A 150 6.71 -37.02 8.24
N PRO A 151 6.89 -35.74 8.64
CA PRO A 151 8.27 -35.25 8.75
C PRO A 151 8.53 -34.39 10.01
N SER A 152 9.53 -34.80 10.78
CA SER A 152 10.28 -33.95 11.69
C SER A 152 11.19 -33.00 10.91
N SER A 153 11.06 -31.69 11.09
CA SER A 153 12.18 -30.76 10.86
C SER A 153 12.15 -29.60 11.85
N SER A 154 12.95 -29.76 12.90
CA SER A 154 13.34 -28.76 13.87
C SER A 154 14.49 -27.94 13.30
N SER A 155 14.36 -26.60 13.26
CA SER A 155 15.50 -25.71 13.08
C SER A 155 15.29 -24.38 13.80
N ARG A 156 15.73 -24.41 15.06
CA ARG A 156 16.32 -23.37 15.92
C ARG A 156 16.16 -21.90 15.51
N LYS A 157 15.41 -21.20 16.36
CA LYS A 157 15.50 -19.75 16.64
C LYS A 157 16.95 -19.35 16.96
N ARG A 158 17.41 -18.23 16.37
CA ARG A 158 18.59 -17.48 16.85
C ARG A 158 18.11 -16.09 17.30
N PRO A 159 18.48 -15.60 18.49
CA PRO A 159 18.22 -14.21 18.86
C PRO A 159 19.35 -13.29 18.37
N PHE A 160 18.94 -12.09 17.95
CA PHE A 160 19.80 -10.95 17.63
C PHE A 160 20.08 -10.14 18.92
N SER A 161 21.34 -9.84 19.21
CA SER A 161 21.86 -8.50 19.62
C SER A 161 23.23 -8.63 20.30
N ASP A 162 24.27 -8.09 19.66
CA ASP A 162 25.47 -7.60 20.32
C ASP A 162 25.99 -6.43 19.49
N ILE A 163 25.77 -5.21 19.99
CA ILE A 163 26.30 -3.97 19.40
C ILE A 163 27.51 -3.58 20.26
N SER A 164 28.71 -3.79 19.73
CA SER A 164 29.95 -3.31 20.36
C SER A 164 30.24 -1.90 19.86
N VAL A 165 30.02 -0.92 20.74
CA VAL A 165 30.47 0.47 20.59
C VAL A 165 31.95 0.54 20.97
N LYS A 166 32.83 0.75 19.99
CA LYS A 166 34.19 1.29 20.14
C LYS A 166 34.74 1.57 18.73
N GLY A 167 35.22 2.73 18.32
CA GLY A 167 35.43 4.03 18.94
C GLY A 167 36.15 4.91 17.92
N ALA A 168 36.06 6.22 18.12
CA ALA A 168 37.02 7.27 17.73
C ALA A 168 37.72 7.18 16.36
N GLY A 169 37.24 8.00 15.42
CA GLY A 169 38.01 8.47 14.27
C GLY A 169 37.70 9.94 14.02
N ALA A 170 38.43 10.83 14.68
CA ALA A 170 38.36 12.26 14.48
C ALA A 170 38.86 12.64 13.07
N ILE A 171 38.13 13.49 12.36
CA ILE A 171 38.64 14.23 11.20
C ILE A 171 38.58 15.72 11.55
N PRO A 172 39.73 16.42 11.62
CA PRO A 172 39.73 17.87 11.74
C PRO A 172 39.58 18.53 10.37
N ASN A 173 38.58 19.40 10.30
CA ASN A 173 38.62 20.78 9.80
C ASN A 173 39.60 21.13 8.66
N GLY A 174 39.05 21.71 7.58
CA GLY A 174 39.83 22.36 6.54
C GLY A 174 38.94 23.17 5.60
N GLY A 175 38.55 24.38 6.02
CA GLY A 175 37.93 25.37 5.15
C GLY A 175 38.93 25.91 4.13
N ALA A 176 38.46 26.13 2.90
CA ALA A 176 39.14 26.97 1.93
C ALA A 176 38.08 27.77 1.17
N THR A 177 38.26 29.09 1.25
CA THR A 177 37.51 30.17 0.62
C THR A 177 37.46 30.03 -0.90
N TYR A 178 36.27 30.09 -1.49
CA TYR A 178 36.13 30.39 -2.91
C TYR A 178 36.32 31.90 -3.11
N GLN A 179 37.42 32.26 -3.74
CA GLN A 179 37.61 33.57 -4.35
C GLN A 179 36.74 33.65 -5.60
N HIS A 180 36.05 34.78 -5.70
CA HIS A 180 35.22 35.21 -6.81
C HIS A 180 36.13 36.01 -7.75
N ASP A 181 36.41 35.47 -8.93
CA ASP A 181 37.04 36.21 -10.02
C ASP A 181 35.99 36.39 -11.12
N ASP A 182 35.44 37.60 -11.19
CA ASP A 182 34.70 38.09 -12.35
C ASP A 182 35.67 38.25 -13.51
N HIS A 183 35.35 37.65 -14.66
CA HIS A 183 35.97 37.99 -15.94
C HIS A 183 34.92 38.72 -16.78
N GLU A 184 34.91 40.05 -16.67
CA GLU A 184 34.46 40.92 -17.74
C GLU A 184 35.55 40.94 -18.81
N ASP A 185 35.19 40.60 -20.04
CA ASP A 185 35.86 41.17 -21.21
C ASP A 185 34.79 41.49 -22.25
N GLY A 186 34.64 42.79 -22.48
CA GLY A 186 33.86 43.35 -23.57
C GLY A 186 34.72 43.50 -24.83
N ASN A 187 34.13 43.18 -25.97
CA ASN A 187 33.95 44.01 -27.16
C ASN A 187 33.67 43.15 -28.39
#